data_AF-A0A1S3YT36-F1
#
_entry.id   AF-A0A1S3YT36-F1
#
_cell.length_a   1.000
_cell.length_b   1.000
_cell.length_c   1.000
_cell.angle_alpha   90.00
_cell.angle_beta   90.00
_cell.angle_gamma   90.00
#
_symmetry.space_group_name_H-M   'P 1'
#
loop_
_entity.id
_entity.type
_entity.pdbx_description
1 polymer ?
#
loop_
_entity_poly.entity_id
_entity_poly.type
_entity_poly.pdbx_seq_one_letter_code
_entity_poly.pdbx_strand_id
1 'polypeptide(L)'
;MVSYQKLLGKLIYLTITRPDICFVVQVLSQFMQNSKQSHLDAALRVVRYLKGSPGMEFLLKKGAIEEIIAYYDADWAACPSTGRFMIGYVIKLGESLISWKSKKQSTVSRSSTEAEYRSMTAVTSELVWLVRLLKELGLTVKEPVMLHCDSKAAMQIAANPVYHDRTKHI
;
A
#
# COMPACT_ATOMS: atom_id res chain seq x y z
N MET A 1 13.32 3.95 25.91
CA MET A 1 12.40 3.21 25.01
C MET A 1 11.05 3.90 24.77
N VAL A 2 10.38 4.46 25.79
CA VAL A 2 9.02 5.05 25.67
C VAL A 2 8.92 6.21 24.64
N SER A 3 10.01 6.93 24.36
CA SER A 3 10.01 8.05 23.39
C SER A 3 9.78 7.60 21.94
N TYR A 4 10.39 6.47 21.53
CA TYR A 4 10.30 5.99 20.13
C TYR A 4 8.89 5.51 19.79
N GLN A 5 8.28 4.69 20.65
CA GLN A 5 6.93 4.17 20.45
C GLN A 5 5.89 5.29 20.41
N LYS A 6 6.01 6.29 21.28
CA LYS A 6 5.14 7.48 21.26
C LYS A 6 5.30 8.27 19.97
N LEU A 7 6.53 8.45 19.49
CA LEU A 7 6.78 9.14 18.22
C LEU A 7 6.18 8.35 17.04
N LEU A 8 6.43 7.04 16.98
CA LEU A 8 5.86 6.20 15.94
C LEU A 8 4.34 6.17 15.97
N GLY A 9 3.71 6.14 17.14
CA GLY A 9 2.24 6.22 17.23
C GLY A 9 1.70 7.48 16.56
N LYS A 10 2.37 8.64 16.75
CA LYS A 10 2.01 9.89 16.06
C LYS A 10 2.26 9.82 14.56
N LEU A 11 3.38 9.23 14.13
CA LEU A 11 3.68 9.06 12.71
C LEU A 11 2.70 8.09 12.02
N ILE A 12 2.29 7.02 12.70
CA ILE A 12 1.26 6.08 12.22
C ILE A 12 -0.06 6.83 12.01
N TYR A 13 -0.47 7.66 12.97
CA TYR A 13 -1.65 8.49 12.81
C TYR A 13 -1.54 9.45 11.61
N LEU A 14 -0.38 10.08 11.43
CA LEU A 14 -0.14 10.95 10.28
C LEU A 14 -0.21 10.23 8.93
N THR A 15 -0.01 8.92 8.87
CA THR A 15 -0.16 8.19 7.59
C THR A 15 -1.58 8.29 7.01
N ILE A 16 -2.58 8.62 7.82
CA ILE A 16 -3.98 8.87 7.40
C ILE A 16 -4.12 10.14 6.55
N THR A 17 -3.17 11.08 6.64
CA THR A 17 -3.18 12.31 5.82
C THR A 17 -1.92 12.47 4.98
N ARG A 18 -0.88 11.65 5.24
CA ARG A 18 0.43 11.68 4.58
C ARG A 18 0.77 10.30 4.01
N PRO A 19 0.21 9.92 2.85
CA PRO A 19 0.51 8.65 2.20
C PRO A 19 2.00 8.47 1.86
N ASP A 20 2.71 9.57 1.62
CA ASP A 20 4.12 9.59 1.23
C ASP A 20 5.06 9.02 2.31
N ILE A 21 4.65 9.06 3.58
CA ILE A 21 5.44 8.47 4.68
C ILE A 21 5.01 7.04 5.05
N CYS A 22 3.96 6.48 4.42
CA CYS A 22 3.42 5.18 4.79
C CYS A 22 4.48 4.08 4.81
N PHE A 23 5.30 4.01 3.74
CA PHE A 23 6.33 2.99 3.60
C PHE A 23 7.36 3.08 4.73
N VAL A 24 7.97 4.26 4.96
CA VAL A 24 9.02 4.42 5.96
C VAL A 24 8.50 4.20 7.38
N VAL A 25 7.26 4.63 7.67
CA VAL A 25 6.62 4.38 8.96
C VAL A 25 6.35 2.88 9.16
N GLN A 26 5.94 2.16 8.11
CA GLN A 26 5.74 0.72 8.14
C GLN A 26 7.05 -0.07 8.31
N VAL A 27 8.18 0.45 7.80
CA VAL A 27 9.50 -0.13 8.07
C VAL A 27 9.90 0.09 9.54
N LEU A 28 9.74 1.31 10.04
CA LEU A 28 10.12 1.68 11.40
C LEU A 28 9.27 0.97 12.46
N SER A 29 7.98 0.72 12.19
CA SER A 29 7.08 0.02 13.12
C SER A 29 7.54 -1.40 13.46
N GLN A 30 8.35 -2.03 12.60
CA GLN A 30 8.93 -3.36 12.85
C GLN A 30 9.89 -3.36 14.05
N PHE A 31 10.44 -2.21 14.43
CA PHE A 31 11.44 -2.07 15.50
C PHE A 31 10.85 -1.47 16.79
N MET A 32 9.52 -1.52 16.97
CA MET A 32 8.86 -0.96 18.16
C MET A 32 9.27 -1.62 19.48
N GLN A 33 9.54 -2.93 19.48
CA GLN A 33 9.90 -3.67 20.69
C GLN A 33 11.39 -3.50 21.07
N ASN A 34 12.28 -3.50 20.07
CA ASN A 34 13.71 -3.37 20.27
C ASN A 34 14.30 -2.30 19.33
N SER A 35 14.07 -1.04 19.69
CA SER A 35 14.55 0.11 18.91
C SER A 35 16.02 0.41 19.23
N LYS A 36 16.78 0.72 18.18
CA LYS A 36 18.18 1.16 18.23
C LYS A 36 18.24 2.66 17.98
N GLN A 37 19.36 3.29 18.33
CA GLN A 37 19.58 4.72 18.08
C GLN A 37 19.41 5.07 16.60
N SER A 38 19.88 4.23 15.68
CA SER A 38 19.69 4.39 14.24
C SER A 38 18.22 4.46 13.81
N HIS A 39 17.33 3.69 14.46
CA HIS A 39 15.89 3.72 14.18
C HIS A 39 15.25 5.01 14.69
N LEU A 40 15.69 5.51 15.85
CA LEU A 40 15.25 6.81 16.36
C LEU A 40 15.72 7.95 15.46
N ASP A 41 16.97 7.92 15.01
CA ASP A 41 17.52 8.93 14.10
C ASP A 41 16.76 8.94 12.76
N ALA A 42 16.43 7.76 12.23
CA ALA A 42 15.58 7.62 11.05
C ALA A 42 14.18 8.19 11.26
N ALA A 43 13.52 7.90 12.39
CA ALA A 43 12.22 8.49 12.72
C ALA A 43 12.30 10.02 12.84
N LEU A 44 13.38 10.56 13.41
CA LEU A 44 13.61 12.01 13.48
C LEU A 44 13.87 12.64 12.11
N ARG A 45 14.43 11.89 11.14
CA ARG A 45 14.52 12.36 9.74
C ARG A 45 13.14 12.48 9.11
N VAL A 46 12.23 11.54 9.37
CA VAL A 46 10.83 11.64 8.92
C VAL A 46 10.18 12.90 9.49
N VAL A 47 10.36 13.18 10.78
CA VAL A 47 9.84 14.42 11.40
C VAL A 47 10.41 15.68 10.75
N ARG A 48 11.72 15.70 10.47
CA ARG A 48 12.37 16.83 9.78
C ARG A 48 11.82 17.04 8.37
N TYR A 49 11.62 15.95 7.63
CA TYR A 49 11.00 15.98 6.31
C TYR A 49 9.57 16.53 6.38
N LEU A 50 8.74 16.06 7.30
CA LEU A 50 7.38 16.56 7.52
C LEU A 50 7.38 18.07 7.82
N LYS A 51 8.30 18.53 8.67
CA LYS A 51 8.46 19.95 8.99
C LYS A 51 8.88 20.80 7.78
N GLY A 52 9.69 20.25 6.88
CA GLY A 52 10.14 20.91 5.65
C GLY A 52 9.11 20.90 4.51
N SER A 53 8.04 20.12 4.64
CA SER A 53 7.01 19.98 3.61
C SER A 53 5.60 19.99 4.21
N PRO A 54 5.17 21.10 4.83
CA PRO A 54 3.85 21.20 5.45
C PRO A 54 2.72 21.20 4.42
N GLY A 55 2.89 21.84 3.26
CA GLY A 55 1.86 21.97 2.22
C GLY A 55 1.63 20.74 1.35
N MET A 56 2.27 19.61 1.67
CA MET A 56 2.13 18.35 0.92
C MET A 56 0.95 17.55 1.49
N GLU A 57 -0.22 18.19 1.53
CA GLU A 57 -1.47 17.59 2.00
C GLU A 57 -2.23 16.98 0.82
N PHE A 58 -2.92 15.87 1.05
CA PHE A 58 -3.76 15.27 0.01
C PHE A 58 -5.00 16.16 -0.21
N LEU A 59 -5.28 16.48 -1.47
CA LEU A 59 -6.34 17.39 -1.83
C LEU A 59 -7.51 16.58 -2.38
N LEU A 60 -8.64 16.58 -1.66
CA LEU A 60 -9.90 16.09 -2.20
C LEU A 60 -10.40 17.13 -3.19
N LYS A 61 -10.28 16.82 -4.47
CA LYS A 61 -10.80 17.67 -5.54
C LYS A 61 -12.26 17.34 -5.78
N LYS A 62 -13.08 18.40 -5.89
CA LYS A 62 -14.43 18.28 -6.43
C LYS A 62 -14.33 17.90 -7.91
N GLY A 63 -14.95 16.79 -8.30
CA GLY A 63 -14.90 16.28 -9.67
C GLY A 63 -15.84 15.09 -9.86
N ALA A 64 -15.73 14.45 -11.02
CA ALA A 64 -16.45 13.22 -11.30
C ALA A 64 -16.00 12.11 -10.33
N ILE A 65 -16.97 11.43 -9.72
CA ILE A 65 -16.77 10.37 -8.72
C ILE A 65 -17.18 8.99 -9.26
N GLU A 66 -17.36 8.87 -10.57
CA GLU A 66 -17.83 7.64 -11.21
C GLU A 66 -16.66 6.68 -11.51
N GLU A 67 -15.43 7.18 -11.61
CA GLU A 67 -14.27 6.39 -12.00
C GLU A 67 -13.39 6.07 -10.79
N ILE A 68 -13.07 4.79 -10.62
CA ILE A 68 -12.10 4.31 -9.64
C ILE A 68 -10.84 3.85 -10.38
N ILE A 69 -9.70 4.32 -9.91
CA ILE A 69 -8.39 3.92 -10.45
C ILE A 69 -7.51 3.48 -9.28
N ALA A 70 -6.97 2.27 -9.37
CA ALA A 70 -6.04 1.74 -8.39
C ALA A 70 -4.66 1.54 -8.99
N TYR A 71 -3.65 1.80 -8.17
CA TYR A 71 -2.25 1.54 -8.43
C TYR A 71 -1.73 0.63 -7.32
N TYR A 72 -0.96 -0.37 -7.67
CA TYR A 72 -0.27 -1.20 -6.68
C TYR A 72 1.17 -1.47 -7.08
N ASP A 73 1.98 -1.78 -6.09
CA ASP A 73 3.40 -2.07 -6.20
C ASP A 73 3.77 -3.13 -5.15
N ALA A 74 4.66 -4.06 -5.51
CA ALA A 74 5.12 -5.12 -4.62
C ALA A 74 6.65 -5.18 -4.55
N ASP A 75 7.21 -4.76 -3.42
CA ASP A 75 8.65 -4.84 -3.19
C ASP A 75 9.02 -6.17 -2.50
N TRP A 76 9.58 -7.11 -3.28
CA TRP A 76 10.11 -8.37 -2.78
C TRP A 76 11.43 -8.21 -2.01
N ALA A 77 12.25 -7.19 -2.36
CA ALA A 77 13.57 -6.97 -1.78
C ALA A 77 13.53 -6.13 -0.48
N ALA A 78 12.38 -5.56 -0.12
CA ALA A 78 12.21 -4.78 1.10
C ALA A 78 12.55 -5.53 2.41
N CYS A 79 12.58 -6.87 2.42
CA CYS A 79 13.01 -7.63 3.59
C CYS A 79 13.81 -8.91 3.24
N PRO A 80 15.10 -8.77 2.88
CA PRO A 80 15.94 -9.89 2.45
C PRO A 80 16.10 -10.96 3.55
N SER A 81 16.01 -10.55 4.82
CA SER A 81 16.16 -11.43 5.97
C SER A 81 14.95 -12.34 6.26
N THR A 82 13.77 -12.03 5.72
CA THR A 82 12.54 -12.82 5.98
C THR A 82 11.88 -13.39 4.73
N GLY A 83 12.31 -12.98 3.53
CA GLY A 83 11.67 -13.37 2.25
C GLY A 83 10.22 -12.85 2.11
N ARG A 84 9.79 -11.96 3.01
CA ARG A 84 8.47 -11.34 2.99
C ARG A 84 8.53 -10.08 2.15
N PHE A 85 7.58 -9.97 1.23
CA PHE A 85 7.42 -8.80 0.39
C PHE A 85 6.56 -7.72 1.07
N MET A 86 6.71 -6.49 0.62
CA MET A 86 5.88 -5.36 1.02
C MET A 86 4.93 -5.00 -0.11
N ILE A 87 3.66 -4.78 0.21
CA ILE A 87 2.65 -4.33 -0.73
C ILE A 87 2.37 -2.87 -0.46
N GLY A 88 2.46 -2.04 -1.50
CA GLY A 88 1.94 -0.69 -1.54
C GLY A 88 0.74 -0.64 -2.46
N TYR A 89 -0.31 0.09 -2.07
CA TYR A 89 -1.35 0.45 -3.03
C TYR A 89 -1.92 1.82 -2.74
N VAL A 90 -2.50 2.40 -3.77
CA VAL A 90 -3.15 3.70 -3.78
C VAL A 90 -4.38 3.64 -4.67
N ILE A 91 -5.53 4.02 -4.14
CA ILE A 91 -6.84 4.01 -4.81
C ILE A 91 -7.35 5.45 -4.89
N LYS A 92 -7.75 5.83 -6.11
CA LYS A 92 -8.34 7.12 -6.44
C LYS A 92 -9.79 6.97 -6.86
N LEU A 93 -10.60 7.96 -6.49
CA LEU A 93 -11.95 8.21 -6.97
C LEU A 93 -11.92 9.52 -7.76
N GLY A 94 -12.02 9.42 -9.09
CA GLY A 94 -11.67 10.51 -9.99
C GLY A 94 -10.22 10.96 -9.75
N GLU A 95 -10.02 12.25 -9.45
CA GLU A 95 -8.70 12.79 -9.11
C GLU A 95 -8.33 12.68 -7.63
N SER A 96 -9.28 12.28 -6.78
CA SER A 96 -9.14 12.29 -5.32
C SER A 96 -8.59 10.97 -4.79
N LEU A 97 -7.58 11.03 -3.94
CA LEU A 97 -7.07 9.86 -3.20
C LEU A 97 -8.03 9.50 -2.08
N ILE A 98 -8.51 8.25 -2.06
CA ILE A 98 -9.51 7.81 -1.08
C ILE A 98 -9.03 6.66 -0.19
N SER A 99 -8.06 5.87 -0.64
CA SER A 99 -7.51 4.77 0.14
C SER A 99 -6.08 4.48 -0.28
N TRP A 100 -5.23 4.17 0.67
CA TRP A 100 -3.84 3.80 0.44
C TRP A 100 -3.32 2.99 1.61
N LYS A 101 -2.28 2.20 1.34
CA LYS A 101 -1.67 1.37 2.37
C LYS A 101 -0.28 0.97 1.95
N SER A 102 0.60 0.83 2.93
CA SER A 102 1.83 0.06 2.79
C SER A 102 1.83 -1.00 3.88
N LYS A 103 1.93 -2.27 3.50
CA LYS A 103 1.86 -3.39 4.44
C LYS A 103 2.89 -4.45 4.10
N LYS A 104 3.65 -4.86 5.12
CA LYS A 104 4.48 -6.06 5.06
C LYS A 104 3.58 -7.29 5.14
N GLN A 105 3.72 -8.21 4.19
CA GLN A 105 2.93 -9.44 4.22
C GLN A 105 3.48 -10.46 5.22
N SER A 106 2.58 -11.24 5.80
CA SER A 106 2.93 -12.38 6.64
C SER A 106 3.51 -13.53 5.81
N THR A 107 3.01 -13.67 4.58
CA THR A 107 3.36 -14.75 3.65
C THR A 107 4.65 -14.44 2.91
N VAL A 108 5.49 -15.46 2.74
CA VAL A 108 6.74 -15.41 1.99
C VAL A 108 6.44 -15.67 0.52
N SER A 109 7.03 -14.88 -0.38
CA SER A 109 6.98 -15.14 -1.83
C SER A 109 8.34 -15.62 -2.32
N ARG A 110 8.34 -16.60 -3.22
CA ARG A 110 9.54 -17.22 -3.77
C ARG A 110 10.08 -16.49 -4.99
N SER A 111 9.29 -15.57 -5.57
CA SER A 111 9.69 -14.72 -6.69
C SER A 111 9.00 -13.35 -6.61
N SER A 112 9.54 -12.36 -7.31
CA SER A 112 8.88 -11.06 -7.49
C SER A 112 7.54 -11.20 -8.21
N THR A 113 7.45 -12.05 -9.23
CA THR A 113 6.19 -12.29 -9.95
C THR A 113 5.08 -12.85 -9.05
N GLU A 114 5.42 -13.75 -8.12
CA GLU A 114 4.47 -14.26 -7.13
C GLU A 114 4.04 -13.19 -6.13
N ALA A 115 4.97 -12.34 -5.68
CA ALA A 115 4.67 -11.19 -4.82
C ALA A 115 3.72 -10.20 -5.51
N GLU A 116 3.95 -9.88 -6.77
CA GLU A 116 3.09 -9.02 -7.58
C GLU A 116 1.70 -9.61 -7.76
N TYR A 117 1.60 -10.88 -8.13
CA TYR A 117 0.32 -11.55 -8.30
C TYR A 117 -0.50 -11.59 -7.00
N ARG A 118 0.14 -11.88 -5.86
CA ARG A 118 -0.52 -11.82 -4.55
C ARG A 118 -0.90 -10.41 -4.14
N SER A 119 -0.16 -9.40 -4.61
CA SER A 119 -0.52 -8.00 -4.40
C SER A 119 -1.73 -7.59 -5.18
N MET A 120 -1.80 -8.02 -6.43
CA MET A 120 -2.97 -7.85 -7.27
C MET A 120 -4.23 -8.42 -6.62
N THR A 121 -4.18 -9.65 -6.09
CA THR A 121 -5.35 -10.29 -5.45
C THR A 121 -5.77 -9.55 -4.17
N ALA A 122 -4.81 -9.14 -3.34
CA ALA A 122 -5.08 -8.35 -2.14
C ALA A 122 -5.75 -7.01 -2.47
N VAL A 123 -5.22 -6.27 -3.46
CA VAL A 123 -5.78 -4.97 -3.88
C VAL A 123 -7.15 -5.13 -4.54
N THR A 124 -7.34 -6.20 -5.30
CA THR A 124 -8.65 -6.52 -5.89
C THR A 124 -9.71 -6.76 -4.81
N SER A 125 -9.36 -7.44 -3.71
CA SER A 125 -10.30 -7.65 -2.61
C SER A 125 -10.73 -6.35 -1.92
N GLU A 126 -9.78 -5.42 -1.73
CA GLU A 126 -10.04 -4.08 -1.20
C GLU A 126 -10.90 -3.26 -2.17
N LEU A 127 -10.64 -3.35 -3.48
CA LEU A 127 -11.47 -2.70 -4.52
C LEU A 127 -12.91 -3.22 -4.52
N VAL A 128 -13.11 -4.53 -4.45
CA VAL A 128 -14.45 -5.13 -4.41
C VAL A 128 -15.22 -4.63 -3.18
N TRP A 129 -14.56 -4.60 -2.02
CA TRP A 129 -15.17 -4.05 -0.80
C TRP A 129 -15.54 -2.57 -0.96
N LEU A 130 -14.63 -1.77 -1.52
CA LEU A 130 -14.81 -0.34 -1.70
C LEU A 130 -15.92 -0.02 -2.71
N VAL A 131 -15.98 -0.73 -3.84
CA VAL A 131 -17.06 -0.58 -4.83
C VAL A 131 -18.42 -0.92 -4.22
N ARG A 132 -18.51 -1.99 -3.43
CA ARG A 132 -19.74 -2.35 -2.72
C ARG A 132 -20.18 -1.26 -1.76
N LEU A 133 -19.24 -0.74 -0.96
CA LEU A 133 -19.52 0.36 -0.04
C LEU A 133 -20.02 1.61 -0.78
N LEU A 134 -19.41 1.99 -1.89
CA LEU A 134 -19.84 3.15 -2.67
C LEU A 134 -21.24 2.95 -3.27
N LYS A 135 -21.56 1.74 -3.75
CA LYS A 135 -22.90 1.40 -4.23
C LYS A 135 -23.95 1.47 -3.13
N GLU A 136 -23.63 1.00 -1.92
CA GLU A 136 -24.51 1.11 -0.74
C GLU A 136 -24.75 2.58 -0.34
N LEU A 137 -23.76 3.45 -0.54
CA LEU A 137 -23.89 4.89 -0.36
C LEU A 137 -24.65 5.60 -1.51
N GLY A 138 -25.16 4.85 -2.49
CA GLY A 138 -25.94 5.38 -3.61
C GLY A 138 -25.11 5.94 -4.78
N LEU A 139 -23.81 5.67 -4.81
CA LEU A 139 -22.93 6.12 -5.89
C LEU A 139 -22.89 5.11 -7.04
N THR A 140 -22.93 5.61 -8.27
CA THR A 140 -22.72 4.78 -9.46
C THR A 140 -21.24 4.75 -9.78
N VAL A 141 -20.66 3.56 -9.77
CA VAL A 141 -19.26 3.32 -10.13
C VAL A 141 -19.19 2.68 -11.51
N LYS A 142 -18.35 3.22 -12.38
CA LYS A 142 -18.06 2.67 -13.70
C LYS A 142 -17.25 1.39 -13.55
N GLU A 143 -17.76 0.31 -14.12
CA GLU A 143 -17.09 -0.99 -14.17
C GLU A 143 -16.70 -1.33 -15.62
N PRO A 144 -15.57 -2.04 -15.85
CA PRO A 144 -14.62 -2.55 -14.86
C PRO A 144 -13.71 -1.47 -14.26
N VAL A 145 -13.28 -1.67 -13.01
CA VAL A 145 -12.32 -0.79 -12.32
C VAL A 145 -10.91 -1.00 -12.89
N MET A 146 -10.21 0.10 -13.18
CA MET A 146 -8.85 0.05 -13.71
C MET A 146 -7.83 -0.18 -12.59
N LEU A 147 -7.04 -1.25 -12.72
CA LEU A 147 -5.94 -1.61 -11.82
C LEU A 147 -4.62 -1.56 -12.59
N HIS A 148 -3.73 -0.65 -12.19
CA HIS A 148 -2.42 -0.46 -12.80
C HIS A 148 -1.32 -1.16 -11.98
N CYS A 149 -0.43 -1.82 -12.72
CA CYS A 149 0.78 -2.49 -12.22
C CYS A 149 1.92 -2.23 -13.22
N ASP A 150 3.16 -2.18 -12.74
CA ASP A 150 4.37 -2.10 -13.55
C ASP A 150 4.90 -3.48 -14.00
N SER A 151 4.49 -4.56 -13.35
CA SER A 151 4.89 -5.93 -13.68
C SER A 151 4.11 -6.53 -14.85
N LYS A 152 4.75 -6.52 -16.03
CA LYS A 152 4.23 -7.20 -17.24
C LYS A 152 3.99 -8.69 -17.04
N ALA A 153 4.83 -9.35 -16.24
CA ALA A 153 4.69 -10.78 -15.94
C ALA A 153 3.44 -11.08 -15.11
N ALA A 154 3.13 -10.25 -14.12
CA ALA A 154 1.92 -10.40 -13.31
C ALA A 154 0.65 -10.17 -14.14
N MET A 155 0.66 -9.16 -15.03
CA MET A 155 -0.46 -8.92 -15.96
C MET A 155 -0.71 -10.11 -16.89
N GLN A 156 0.35 -10.76 -17.39
CA GLN A 156 0.22 -11.93 -18.26
C GLN A 156 -0.35 -13.16 -17.56
N ILE A 157 -0.02 -13.36 -16.27
CA ILE A 157 -0.59 -14.43 -15.44
C ILE A 157 -2.07 -14.13 -15.15
N ALA A 158 -2.40 -12.88 -14.84
CA ALA A 158 -3.77 -12.45 -14.60
C ALA A 158 -4.68 -12.63 -15.81
N ALA A 159 -4.17 -12.36 -17.02
CA ALA A 159 -4.91 -12.48 -18.27
C ALA A 159 -5.10 -13.94 -18.73
N ASN A 160 -4.30 -14.89 -18.24
CA ASN A 160 -4.33 -16.28 -18.67
C ASN A 160 -4.79 -17.22 -17.53
N PRO A 161 -6.09 -17.58 -17.48
CA PRO A 161 -6.63 -18.50 -16.47
C PRO A 161 -6.08 -19.94 -16.56
N VAL A 162 -5.27 -20.26 -17.57
CA VAL A 162 -4.78 -21.61 -17.88
C VAL A 162 -3.51 -21.99 -17.09
N TYR A 163 -2.82 -21.05 -16.44
CA TYR A 163 -1.60 -21.32 -15.65
C TYR A 163 -1.88 -21.80 -14.20
N HIS A 164 -2.87 -22.67 -14.03
CA HIS A 164 -3.19 -23.29 -12.73
C HIS A 164 -2.21 -24.40 -12.31
N ASP A 165 -1.47 -25.01 -13.24
CA ASP A 165 -0.71 -26.24 -12.93
C ASP A 165 0.64 -26.03 -12.21
N ARG A 166 1.13 -24.79 -12.08
CA ARG A 166 2.33 -24.47 -11.27
C ARG A 166 2.06 -23.59 -10.05
N THR A 167 0.79 -23.29 -9.76
CA THR A 167 0.36 -22.38 -8.67
C THR A 167 -0.37 -23.12 -7.54
N LYS A 168 -0.06 -24.41 -7.33
CA LYS A 168 -0.60 -25.20 -6.19
C LYS A 168 -0.10 -24.76 -4.80
N HIS A 169 0.83 -23.80 -4.73
CA HIS A 169 1.37 -23.29 -3.47
C HIS A 169 1.15 -21.77 -3.27
N ILE A 170 0.32 -21.13 -4.10
CA ILE A 170 -0.06 -19.73 -3.89
C ILE A 170 -1.12 -19.61 -2.81
#